data_AF-M2ZXS0-F1
#
_entry.id   AF-M2ZXS0-F1
#
_cell.length_a   1.000
_cell.length_b   1.000
_cell.length_c   1.000
_cell.angle_alpha   90.00
_cell.angle_beta   90.00
_cell.angle_gamma   90.00
#
_symmetry.space_group_name_H-M   'P 1'
#
loop_
_entity.id
_entity.type
_entity.pdbx_description
1 polymer ?
#
loop_
_entity_poly.entity_id
_entity_poly.type
_entity_poly.pdbx_seq_one_letter_code
_entity_poly.pdbx_strand_id
1 'polypeptide(L)'
;MTTLWMIEDLEPWPDEPDVGQVCEPATQWITPDMMDMPAELVRSISARVEEIETDAGVERRAHLGHGFSTMLPPGLDITGDTTLTGCLFWDRYLWTSYRTQPAGRVLVTDRRPVIQRAVGAPTEYADLYSVEFQGPRTVHRDDPIPDGYSVVAYALAVTLQ
;
A
#
# COMPACT_ATOMS: atom_id res chain seq x y z
N MET A 1 19.16 -0.06 -8.64
CA MET A 1 17.72 0.13 -8.84
C MET A 1 17.04 -0.42 -7.60
N THR A 2 16.25 0.40 -6.91
CA THR A 2 15.57 -0.01 -5.68
C THR A 2 14.14 -0.39 -6.02
N THR A 3 13.79 -1.66 -5.80
CA THR A 3 12.45 -2.19 -6.06
C THR A 3 11.73 -2.44 -4.74
N LEU A 4 10.50 -1.95 -4.64
CA LEU A 4 9.61 -2.11 -3.49
C LEU A 4 8.29 -2.72 -3.96
N TRP A 5 7.51 -3.21 -3.00
CA TRP A 5 6.10 -3.49 -3.21
C TRP A 5 5.28 -2.27 -2.82
N MET A 6 4.23 -2.02 -3.59
CA MET A 6 3.23 -0.99 -3.35
C MET A 6 1.85 -1.64 -3.41
N ILE A 7 1.07 -1.51 -2.34
CA ILE A 7 -0.31 -1.96 -2.29
C ILE A 7 -1.20 -0.87 -2.88
N GLU A 8 -2.04 -1.26 -3.81
CA GLU A 8 -3.21 -0.53 -4.29
C GLU A 8 -4.43 -1.19 -3.63
N ASP A 9 -5.26 -0.43 -2.92
CA ASP A 9 -6.53 -0.95 -2.42
C ASP A 9 -7.60 -0.99 -3.53
N LEU A 10 -8.81 -1.45 -3.17
CA LEU A 10 -9.93 -1.57 -4.11
C LEU A 10 -10.99 -0.49 -3.85
N GLU A 11 -10.56 0.75 -3.61
CA GLU A 11 -11.50 1.86 -3.52
C GLU A 11 -12.38 1.97 -4.79
N PRO A 12 -13.65 2.44 -4.65
CA PRO A 12 -14.70 2.28 -5.66
C PRO A 12 -14.42 2.93 -7.03
N TRP A 13 -13.35 3.72 -7.14
CA TRP A 13 -12.82 4.25 -8.39
C TRP A 13 -11.31 3.96 -8.45
N PRO A 14 -10.91 2.78 -8.94
CA PRO A 14 -9.50 2.45 -9.03
C PRO A 14 -8.84 3.34 -10.10
N ASP A 15 -7.71 3.94 -9.76
CA ASP A 15 -6.89 4.65 -10.77
C ASP A 15 -6.10 3.64 -11.65
N GLU A 16 -6.11 2.35 -11.27
CA GLU A 16 -5.55 1.18 -11.96
C GLU A 16 -4.14 1.39 -12.55
N PRO A 17 -3.12 1.62 -11.70
CA PRO A 17 -1.76 1.73 -12.19
C PRO A 17 -1.31 0.39 -12.79
N ASP A 18 -1.10 0.38 -14.11
CA ASP A 18 -0.72 -0.82 -14.86
C ASP A 18 0.80 -0.85 -15.12
N VAL A 19 1.31 -2.03 -15.48
CA VAL A 19 2.72 -2.25 -15.79
C VAL A 19 3.19 -1.26 -16.88
N GLY A 20 4.29 -0.57 -16.60
CA GLY A 20 4.87 0.46 -17.45
C GLY A 20 4.38 1.88 -17.16
N GLN A 21 3.35 2.05 -16.33
CA GLN A 21 2.90 3.36 -15.91
C GLN A 21 3.79 3.95 -14.80
N VAL A 22 3.86 5.28 -14.78
CA VAL A 22 4.58 6.02 -13.74
C VAL A 22 3.57 6.69 -12.83
N CYS A 23 3.63 6.38 -11.54
CA CYS A 23 2.72 6.90 -10.53
C CYS A 23 3.35 8.10 -9.82
N GLU A 24 2.51 9.08 -9.51
CA GLU A 24 2.83 10.16 -8.59
C GLU A 24 2.79 9.65 -7.13
N PRO A 25 3.54 10.29 -6.22
CA PRO A 25 3.87 9.75 -4.91
C PRO A 25 2.74 10.09 -3.93
N ALA A 26 1.56 9.51 -4.14
CA ALA A 26 0.47 9.53 -3.17
C ALA A 26 0.62 8.31 -2.24
N THR A 27 1.80 8.16 -1.62
CA THR A 27 2.16 6.95 -0.88
C THR A 27 2.38 7.15 0.61
N GLN A 28 1.92 6.18 1.38
CA GLN A 28 2.20 5.98 2.79
C GLN A 28 3.01 4.70 3.00
N TRP A 29 3.88 4.66 4.01
CA TRP A 29 4.53 3.44 4.44
C TRP A 29 3.61 2.62 5.32
N ILE A 30 3.54 1.30 5.10
CA ILE A 30 2.79 0.38 5.94
C ILE A 30 3.74 -0.62 6.57
N THR A 31 3.68 -0.74 7.90
CA THR A 31 4.42 -1.74 8.66
C THR A 31 3.69 -3.09 8.63
N PRO A 32 4.40 -4.23 8.78
CA PRO A 32 3.79 -5.56 8.64
C PRO A 32 2.57 -5.83 9.53
N ASP A 33 2.51 -5.20 10.69
CA ASP A 33 1.47 -5.32 11.71
C ASP A 33 0.17 -4.55 11.41
N MET A 34 0.18 -3.61 10.44
CA MET A 34 -0.99 -2.76 10.17
C MET A 34 -2.06 -3.42 9.28
N MET A 35 -1.70 -4.38 8.42
CA MET A 35 -2.62 -4.87 7.36
C MET A 35 -2.63 -6.39 7.13
N ASP A 36 -2.16 -7.19 8.09
CA ASP A 36 -1.97 -8.65 7.92
C ASP A 36 -1.32 -8.97 6.56
N MET A 37 -0.27 -8.23 6.25
CA MET A 37 0.34 -8.20 4.92
C MET A 37 1.01 -9.54 4.60
N PRO A 38 0.88 -10.08 3.38
CA PRO A 38 1.66 -11.23 2.96
C PRO A 38 3.15 -10.96 3.16
N ALA A 39 3.86 -11.86 3.85
CA ALA A 39 5.29 -11.68 4.18
C ALA A 39 6.17 -11.44 2.95
N GLU A 40 5.76 -11.96 1.78
CA GLU A 40 6.46 -11.74 0.52
C GLU A 40 6.46 -10.30 0.03
N LEU A 41 5.56 -9.46 0.53
CA LEU A 41 5.46 -8.03 0.19
C LEU A 41 6.31 -7.15 1.12
N VAL A 42 6.74 -7.68 2.26
CA VAL A 42 7.55 -6.95 3.25
C VAL A 42 8.98 -6.81 2.74
N ARG A 43 9.50 -5.57 2.74
CA ARG A 43 10.88 -5.24 2.38
C ARG A 43 11.50 -4.36 3.46
N SER A 44 12.82 -4.46 3.60
CA SER A 44 13.60 -3.54 4.43
C SER A 44 14.38 -2.58 3.53
N ILE A 45 14.33 -1.29 3.85
CA ILE A 45 14.96 -0.22 3.08
C ILE A 45 15.55 0.84 4.00
N SER A 46 16.75 1.32 3.68
CA SER A 46 17.33 2.47 4.37
C SER A 46 16.57 3.74 3.99
N ALA A 47 16.25 4.55 5.00
CA ALA A 47 15.54 5.80 4.83
C ALA A 47 16.13 6.90 5.70
N ARG A 48 15.93 8.15 5.29
CA ARG A 48 16.10 9.31 6.18
C ARG A 48 14.72 9.88 6.47
N VAL A 49 14.35 9.94 7.74
CA VAL A 49 13.05 10.46 8.18
C VAL A 49 13.19 11.88 8.69
N GLU A 50 12.33 12.77 8.21
CA GLU A 50 12.20 14.13 8.72
C GLU A 50 10.85 14.34 9.40
N GLU A 51 10.84 15.23 10.39
CA GLU A 51 9.64 15.73 11.05
C GLU A 51 9.23 17.06 10.43
N ILE A 52 7.93 17.23 10.23
CA ILE A 52 7.34 18.38 9.59
C ILE A 52 6.23 18.89 10.50
N GLU A 53 6.42 20.09 11.03
CA GLU A 53 5.38 20.78 11.80
C GLU A 53 4.30 21.29 10.85
N THR A 54 3.05 20.94 11.14
CA THR A 54 1.86 21.38 10.40
C THR A 54 0.85 22.00 11.35
N ASP A 55 -0.21 22.59 10.80
CA ASP A 55 -1.33 23.10 11.60
C ASP A 55 -2.12 21.98 12.32
N ALA A 56 -2.02 20.74 11.83
CA ALA A 56 -2.67 19.56 12.37
C ALA A 56 -1.80 18.76 13.35
N GLY A 57 -0.52 19.12 13.49
CA GLY A 57 0.45 18.42 14.34
C GLY A 57 1.76 18.08 13.61
N VAL A 58 2.53 17.18 14.18
CA VAL A 58 3.79 16.71 13.59
C VAL A 58 3.52 15.56 12.64
N GLU A 59 3.91 15.73 11.39
CA GLU A 59 3.91 14.68 10.37
C GLU A 59 5.33 14.20 10.11
N ARG A 60 5.46 12.98 9.57
CA ARG A 60 6.76 12.39 9.26
C ARG A 60 6.82 11.91 7.83
N ARG A 61 7.91 12.28 7.16
CA ARG A 61 8.18 11.91 5.78
C ARG A 61 9.50 11.16 5.70
N ALA A 62 9.47 9.98 5.08
CA ALA A 62 10.64 9.15 4.87
C ALA A 62 11.16 9.30 3.44
N HIS A 63 12.43 9.65 3.31
CA HIS A 63 13.15 9.73 2.05
C HIS A 63 13.80 8.38 1.76
N LEU A 64 13.44 7.74 0.64
CA LEU A 64 13.84 6.37 0.29
C LEU A 64 14.94 6.31 -0.79
N GLY A 65 15.45 7.48 -1.19
CA GLY A 65 16.41 7.64 -2.29
C GLY A 65 15.74 8.04 -3.59
N HIS A 66 16.56 8.41 -4.59
CA HIS A 66 16.09 8.85 -5.92
C HIS A 66 15.11 10.05 -5.90
N GLY A 67 15.13 10.87 -4.84
CA GLY A 67 14.15 11.96 -4.67
C GLY A 67 12.74 11.46 -4.36
N PHE A 68 12.56 10.15 -4.13
CA PHE A 68 11.31 9.56 -3.68
C PHE A 68 11.16 9.63 -2.17
N SER A 69 9.95 9.94 -1.73
CA SER A 69 9.56 9.94 -0.32
C SER A 69 8.13 9.42 -0.13
N THR A 70 7.85 8.98 1.09
CA THR A 70 6.54 8.45 1.50
C THR A 70 6.18 9.02 2.88
N MET A 71 4.88 9.19 3.16
CA MET A 71 4.43 9.53 4.51
C MET A 71 4.58 8.32 5.45
N LEU A 72 4.86 8.57 6.72
CA LEU A 72 4.82 7.55 7.77
C LEU A 72 3.50 7.62 8.54
N PRO A 73 2.97 6.49 9.00
CA PRO A 73 1.72 6.45 9.76
C PRO A 73 1.86 7.17 11.11
N PRO A 74 0.76 7.76 11.63
CA PRO A 74 0.73 8.26 13.00
C PRO A 74 1.15 7.17 14.00
N GLY A 75 1.97 7.54 14.99
CA GLY A 75 2.47 6.61 16.01
C GLY A 75 3.81 5.93 15.66
N LEU A 76 4.30 6.05 14.43
CA LEU A 76 5.66 5.63 14.09
C LEU A 76 6.65 6.77 14.41
N ASP A 77 7.03 6.90 15.68
CA ASP A 77 7.93 7.93 16.21
C ASP A 77 9.40 7.62 15.91
N ILE A 78 9.79 7.78 14.64
CA ILE A 78 11.16 7.62 14.15
C ILE A 78 11.63 8.87 13.43
N THR A 79 12.88 9.27 13.64
CA THR A 79 13.47 10.47 13.02
C THR A 79 14.95 10.22 12.70
N GLY A 80 15.46 10.82 11.62
CA GLY A 80 16.84 10.65 11.17
C GLY A 80 17.05 9.40 10.30
N ASP A 81 18.31 8.97 10.18
CA ASP A 81 18.67 7.81 9.36
C ASP A 81 18.24 6.51 10.05
N THR A 82 17.51 5.67 9.32
CA THR A 82 16.90 4.45 9.87
C THR A 82 16.70 3.37 8.79
N THR A 83 16.21 2.21 9.19
CA THR A 83 15.73 1.15 8.28
C THR A 83 14.24 0.95 8.50
N LEU A 84 13.45 1.18 7.45
CA LEU A 84 12.02 0.87 7.45
C LEU A 84 11.83 -0.58 7.02
N THR A 85 10.86 -1.27 7.64
CA THR A 85 10.43 -2.61 7.24
C THR A 85 8.93 -2.59 6.99
N GLY A 86 8.49 -3.07 5.82
CA GLY A 86 7.13 -2.87 5.34
C GLY A 86 7.03 -2.77 3.82
N CYS A 87 6.00 -2.08 3.34
CA CYS A 87 5.81 -1.77 1.92
C CYS A 87 5.19 -0.38 1.75
N LEU A 88 5.08 0.07 0.50
CA LEU A 88 4.30 1.25 0.16
C LEU A 88 2.81 0.90 0.12
N PHE A 89 1.97 1.86 0.44
CA PHE A 89 0.54 1.86 0.19
C PHE A 89 0.21 3.11 -0.59
N TRP A 90 -0.49 2.94 -1.70
CA TRP A 90 -0.89 4.02 -2.56
C TRP A 90 -2.33 4.41 -2.23
N ASP A 91 -2.53 5.71 -1.99
CA ASP A 91 -3.79 6.30 -1.60
C ASP A 91 -3.95 7.67 -2.27
N ARG A 92 -4.85 7.75 -3.25
CA ARG A 92 -5.17 9.02 -3.94
C ARG A 92 -5.77 10.08 -3.02
N TYR A 93 -6.32 9.68 -1.87
CA TYR A 93 -6.88 10.55 -0.85
C TYR A 93 -5.93 10.76 0.33
N LEU A 94 -4.65 10.46 0.20
CA LEU A 94 -3.65 10.67 1.26
C LEU A 94 -3.68 12.12 1.81
N TRP A 95 -4.02 13.09 0.96
CA TRP A 95 -4.18 14.50 1.32
C TRP A 95 -5.29 14.78 2.35
N THR A 96 -6.21 13.84 2.55
CA THR A 96 -7.25 13.92 3.60
C THR A 96 -6.68 13.62 4.99
N SER A 97 -5.60 12.85 5.04
CA SER A 97 -4.94 12.39 6.26
C SER A 97 -3.66 13.17 6.57
N TYR A 98 -3.02 13.76 5.55
CA TYR A 98 -1.76 14.51 5.69
C TYR A 98 -1.83 15.88 5.01
N ARG A 99 -1.24 16.89 5.64
CA ARG A 99 -0.96 18.22 5.09
C ARG A 99 0.27 18.22 4.21
N THR A 100 1.25 17.37 4.53
CA THR A 100 2.45 17.18 3.74
C THR A 100 2.19 16.23 2.58
N GLN A 101 2.72 16.57 1.41
CA GLN A 101 2.74 15.67 0.26
C GLN A 101 4.10 14.95 0.16
N PRO A 102 4.10 13.64 -0.13
CA PRO A 102 5.30 12.96 -0.57
C PRO A 102 5.75 13.47 -1.95
N ALA A 103 6.96 13.10 -2.34
CA ALA A 103 7.63 13.55 -3.56
C ALA A 103 8.28 12.37 -4.30
N GLY A 104 8.62 12.57 -5.57
CA GLY A 104 9.25 11.57 -6.44
C GLY A 104 8.25 10.80 -7.30
N ARG A 105 8.73 9.76 -7.98
CA ARG A 105 7.94 8.96 -8.91
C ARG A 105 8.33 7.49 -8.83
N VAL A 106 7.40 6.61 -9.16
CA VAL A 106 7.68 5.16 -9.26
C VAL A 106 7.17 4.60 -10.58
N LEU A 107 7.94 3.68 -11.15
CA LEU A 107 7.55 2.91 -12.33
C LEU A 107 6.97 1.56 -11.88
N VAL A 108 5.76 1.23 -12.33
CA VAL A 108 5.16 -0.10 -12.12
C VAL A 108 5.83 -1.10 -13.05
N THR A 109 6.33 -2.19 -12.49
CA THR A 109 7.07 -3.25 -13.19
C THR A 109 6.40 -4.62 -13.13
N ASP A 110 5.53 -4.85 -12.15
CA ASP A 110 4.67 -6.02 -12.05
C ASP A 110 3.38 -5.65 -11.30
N ARG A 111 2.28 -6.36 -11.57
CA ARG A 111 0.98 -6.17 -10.92
C ARG A 111 0.36 -7.54 -10.62
N ARG A 112 0.06 -7.79 -9.35
CA ARG A 112 -0.44 -9.09 -8.88
C ARG A 112 -1.66 -8.93 -7.96
N PRO A 113 -2.73 -9.71 -8.15
CA PRO A 113 -3.85 -9.70 -7.23
C PRO A 113 -3.43 -10.25 -5.86
N VAL A 114 -3.87 -9.58 -4.79
CA VAL A 114 -3.83 -10.13 -3.43
C VAL A 114 -5.22 -10.67 -3.14
N ILE A 115 -5.30 -11.96 -2.80
CA ILE A 115 -6.56 -12.66 -2.58
C ILE A 115 -6.72 -13.07 -1.12
N GLN A 116 -7.98 -13.19 -0.71
CA GLN A 116 -8.38 -13.70 0.60
C GLN A 116 -9.65 -14.54 0.44
N ARG A 117 -9.84 -15.54 1.31
CA ARG A 117 -11.07 -16.33 1.31
C ARG A 117 -12.25 -15.44 1.63
N ALA A 118 -13.29 -15.49 0.81
CA ALA A 118 -14.49 -14.69 0.93
C ALA A 118 -15.68 -15.60 1.21
N VAL A 119 -16.36 -15.36 2.33
CA VAL A 119 -17.55 -16.11 2.74
C VAL A 119 -18.74 -15.16 2.70
N GLY A 120 -19.67 -15.43 1.78
CA GLY A 120 -20.90 -14.68 1.66
C GLY A 120 -21.91 -15.11 2.72
N ALA A 121 -22.45 -14.16 3.49
CA ALA A 121 -23.61 -14.36 4.34
C ALA A 121 -24.81 -13.60 3.75
N PRO A 122 -25.99 -14.23 3.61
CA PRO A 122 -27.19 -13.54 3.14
C PRO A 122 -27.55 -12.38 4.07
N THR A 123 -27.99 -11.26 3.49
CA THR A 123 -28.58 -10.16 4.26
C THR A 123 -30.11 -10.27 4.32
N GLU A 124 -30.76 -9.35 5.03
CA GLU A 124 -32.24 -9.25 5.05
C GLU A 124 -32.85 -8.82 3.71
N TYR A 125 -32.04 -8.27 2.81
CA TYR A 125 -32.45 -7.83 1.49
C TYR A 125 -32.17 -8.94 0.47
N ALA A 126 -33.17 -9.26 -0.35
CA ALA A 126 -33.04 -10.25 -1.42
C ALA A 126 -31.87 -9.89 -2.35
N ASP A 127 -31.11 -10.90 -2.76
CA ASP A 127 -29.96 -10.80 -3.66
C ASP A 127 -28.76 -9.97 -3.14
N LEU A 128 -28.79 -9.52 -1.88
CA LEU A 128 -27.66 -8.87 -1.23
C LEU A 128 -27.00 -9.80 -0.21
N TYR A 129 -25.68 -9.89 -0.28
CA TYR A 129 -24.84 -10.67 0.61
C TYR A 129 -23.80 -9.76 1.27
N SER A 130 -23.57 -9.95 2.57
CA SER A 130 -22.37 -9.44 3.21
C SER A 130 -21.22 -10.41 2.93
N VAL A 131 -20.02 -9.89 2.79
CA VAL A 131 -18.81 -10.71 2.59
C VAL A 131 -17.95 -10.60 3.84
N GLU A 132 -17.68 -11.74 4.46
CA GLU A 132 -16.68 -11.86 5.52
C GLU A 132 -15.40 -12.44 4.93
N PHE A 133 -14.28 -11.76 5.16
CA PHE A 133 -12.96 -12.25 4.75
C PHE A 133 -12.34 -13.10 5.84
N GLN A 134 -11.86 -14.28 5.48
CA GLN A 134 -11.32 -15.26 6.42
C GLN A 134 -9.90 -15.69 6.06
N GLY A 135 -9.09 -15.95 7.08
CA GLY A 135 -7.72 -16.44 6.91
C GLY A 135 -6.76 -15.39 6.36
N PRO A 136 -5.51 -15.77 6.04
CA PRO A 136 -4.48 -14.84 5.60
C PRO A 136 -4.71 -14.36 4.16
N ARG A 137 -4.20 -13.17 3.88
CA ARG A 137 -4.03 -12.65 2.51
C ARG A 137 -2.86 -13.34 1.84
N THR A 138 -2.93 -13.55 0.53
CA THR A 138 -1.86 -14.16 -0.26
C THR A 138 -1.72 -13.48 -1.62
N VAL A 139 -0.50 -13.34 -2.14
CA VAL A 139 -0.31 -12.88 -3.52
C VAL A 139 -0.61 -14.05 -4.45
N HIS A 140 -1.59 -13.86 -5.33
CA HIS A 140 -1.99 -14.86 -6.30
C HIS A 140 -1.17 -14.73 -7.57
N ARG A 141 -0.75 -15.89 -8.12
CA ARG A 141 0.11 -15.99 -9.31
C ARG A 141 -0.57 -16.84 -10.37
N ASP A 142 -0.52 -16.34 -11.60
CA ASP A 142 -0.67 -17.08 -12.86
C ASP A 142 -1.67 -18.25 -12.79
N ASP A 143 -2.96 -17.95 -12.59
CA ASP A 143 -4.11 -18.85 -12.73
C ASP A 143 -5.41 -18.05 -12.48
N PRO A 144 -6.60 -18.56 -12.85
CA PRO A 144 -7.87 -17.97 -12.41
C PRO A 144 -7.95 -17.88 -10.88
N ILE A 145 -8.64 -16.86 -10.36
CA ILE A 145 -8.89 -16.74 -8.92
C ILE A 145 -9.71 -17.96 -8.47
N PRO A 146 -9.27 -18.71 -7.45
CA PRO A 146 -9.99 -19.89 -6.99
C PRO A 146 -11.40 -19.56 -6.50
N ASP A 147 -12.34 -20.50 -6.68
CA ASP A 147 -13.69 -20.37 -6.13
C ASP A 147 -13.66 -20.12 -4.61
N GLY A 148 -14.49 -19.18 -4.15
CA GLY A 148 -14.54 -18.80 -2.74
C GLY A 148 -13.40 -17.87 -2.28
N TYR A 149 -12.60 -17.33 -3.20
CA TYR A 149 -11.64 -16.25 -2.95
C TYR A 149 -12.03 -14.99 -3.71
N SER A 150 -11.73 -13.85 -3.11
CA SER A 150 -11.87 -12.54 -3.75
C SER A 150 -10.54 -11.81 -3.75
N VAL A 151 -10.35 -10.96 -4.76
CA VAL A 151 -9.28 -9.95 -4.74
C VAL A 151 -9.65 -8.91 -3.68
N VAL A 152 -8.69 -8.57 -2.81
CA VAL A 152 -8.86 -7.59 -1.73
C VAL A 152 -7.93 -6.38 -1.87
N ALA A 153 -6.91 -6.49 -2.73
CA ALA A 153 -5.96 -5.45 -3.10
C ALA A 153 -5.16 -5.90 -4.33
N TYR A 154 -4.38 -5.00 -4.93
CA TYR A 154 -3.31 -5.35 -5.85
C TYR A 154 -1.95 -5.04 -5.24
N ALA A 155 -0.98 -5.93 -5.44
CA ALA A 155 0.42 -5.72 -5.13
C ALA A 155 1.17 -5.35 -6.41
N LEU A 156 1.75 -4.16 -6.42
CA LEU A 156 2.52 -3.60 -7.52
C LEU A 156 4.01 -3.66 -7.18
N ALA A 157 4.81 -4.33 -8.01
CA ALA A 157 6.26 -4.21 -7.90
C ALA A 157 6.66 -2.89 -8.56
N VAL A 158 7.25 -1.99 -7.80
CA VAL A 158 7.57 -0.64 -8.27
C VAL A 158 9.05 -0.33 -8.13
N THR A 159 9.56 0.46 -9.06
CA THR A 159 10.94 0.93 -9.02
C THR A 159 10.99 2.44 -8.87
N LEU A 160 11.78 2.92 -7.89
CA LEU A 160 11.99 4.34 -7.67
C LEU A 160 12.73 4.95 -8.87
N GLN A 161 12.26 6.11 -9.37
CA GLN A 161 12.85 6.83 -10.50
C GLN A 161 13.73 7.98 -10.04
#